data_AF-A0A850ML32-F1
#
_entry.id   AF-A0A850ML32-F1
#
_cell.length_a   1.000
_cell.length_b   1.000
_cell.length_c   1.000
_cell.angle_alpha   90.00
_cell.angle_beta   90.00
_cell.angle_gamma   90.00
#
_symmetry.space_group_name_H-M   'P 1'
#
loop_
_entity.id
_entity.type
_entity.pdbx_description
1 polymer ?
#
loop_
_entity_poly.entity_id
_entity_poly.type
_entity_poly.pdbx_seq_one_letter_code
_entity_poly.pdbx_strand_id
1 'polypeptide(L)'
;MRKKAGLRMLGFRFLAGFIMGWFDHILMIWGGFHDYFWPIAYWYVTSVYTTFMLLIPPYLDKKQRKWFIPLWLIATIAFSSITETSFRLFVLCGYLCYPVGWTVLTTVIFYIDVHCLGTFIATLHWDPRLGVISSNTKKISSEDGII
;
A
#
# COMPACT_ATOMS: atom_id res chain seq x y z
N MET A 1 -27.66 5.22 1.50
CA MET A 1 -26.39 6.00 1.45
C MET A 1 -25.14 5.19 1.80
N ARG A 2 -25.14 4.34 2.85
CA ARG A 2 -23.97 3.52 3.26
C ARG A 2 -23.33 2.69 2.13
N LYS A 3 -24.13 2.04 1.28
CA LYS A 3 -23.65 1.24 0.12
C LYS A 3 -22.82 2.06 -0.88
N LYS A 4 -23.20 3.33 -1.14
CA LYS A 4 -22.49 4.20 -2.10
C LYS A 4 -21.14 4.68 -1.56
N ALA A 5 -21.03 4.93 -0.25
CA ALA A 5 -19.77 5.31 0.38
C ALA A 5 -18.78 4.14 0.42
N GLY A 6 -19.24 2.94 0.76
CA GLY A 6 -18.43 1.72 0.72
C GLY A 6 -17.88 1.44 -0.68
N LEU A 7 -18.70 1.59 -1.73
CA LEU A 7 -18.27 1.39 -3.12
C LEU A 7 -17.22 2.43 -3.56
N ARG A 8 -17.38 3.70 -3.19
CA ARG A 8 -16.41 4.76 -3.48
C ARG A 8 -15.07 4.54 -2.80
N MET A 9 -15.10 4.14 -1.52
CA MET A 9 -13.89 3.81 -0.77
C MET A 9 -13.19 2.57 -1.34
N LEU A 10 -13.95 1.55 -1.73
CA LEU A 10 -13.41 0.37 -2.38
C LEU A 10 -12.75 0.74 -3.72
N GLY A 11 -13.45 1.50 -4.57
CA GLY A 11 -12.91 2.02 -5.82
C GLY A 11 -11.65 2.87 -5.63
N PHE A 12 -11.62 3.71 -4.60
CA PHE A 12 -10.43 4.48 -4.23
C PHE A 12 -9.25 3.58 -3.87
N ARG A 13 -9.47 2.51 -3.09
CA ARG A 13 -8.41 1.56 -2.70
C ARG A 13 -7.89 0.75 -3.88
N PHE A 14 -8.77 0.33 -4.79
CA PHE A 14 -8.37 -0.29 -6.05
C PHE A 14 -7.51 0.66 -6.90
N LEU A 15 -7.96 1.91 -7.06
CA LEU A 15 -7.21 2.92 -7.80
C LEU A 15 -5.85 3.21 -7.14
N ALA A 16 -5.81 3.28 -5.80
CA ALA A 16 -4.56 3.45 -5.06
C ALA A 16 -3.60 2.28 -5.29
N GLY A 17 -4.07 1.02 -5.22
CA GLY A 17 -3.26 -0.15 -5.53
C GLY A 17 -2.74 -0.17 -6.96
N PHE A 18 -3.58 0.23 -7.93
CA PHE A 18 -3.21 0.35 -9.34
C PHE A 18 -2.13 1.41 -9.58
N ILE A 19 -2.30 2.61 -9.01
CA ILE A 19 -1.33 3.69 -9.07
C ILE A 19 -0.01 3.27 -8.41
N MET A 20 -0.08 2.61 -7.26
CA MET A 20 1.11 2.12 -6.56
C MET A 20 1.88 1.09 -7.38
N GLY A 21 1.19 0.13 -8.03
CA GLY A 21 1.86 -0.80 -8.93
C GLY A 21 2.53 -0.09 -10.10
N TRP A 22 1.97 1.00 -10.63
CA TRP A 22 2.63 1.80 -11.67
C TRP A 22 3.88 2.49 -11.16
N PHE A 23 3.80 3.15 -10.01
CA PHE A 23 4.97 3.81 -9.40
C PHE A 23 6.07 2.81 -9.10
N ASP A 24 5.73 1.67 -8.51
CA ASP A 24 6.67 0.59 -8.21
C ASP A 24 7.37 0.11 -9.47
N HIS A 25 6.62 -0.18 -10.55
CA HIS A 25 7.20 -0.65 -11.82
C HIS A 25 8.09 0.40 -12.48
N ILE A 26 7.69 1.68 -12.45
CA ILE A 26 8.50 2.79 -12.99
C ILE A 26 9.79 2.94 -12.19
N LEU A 27 9.71 2.90 -10.86
CA LEU A 27 10.88 3.02 -9.98
C LEU A 27 11.79 1.79 -10.09
N MET A 28 11.24 0.60 -10.34
CA MET A 28 12.02 -0.58 -10.67
C MET A 28 12.78 -0.38 -11.98
N ILE A 29 12.15 0.11 -13.04
CA ILE A 29 12.83 0.38 -14.31
C ILE A 29 13.92 1.45 -14.13
N TRP A 30 13.59 2.57 -13.48
CA TRP A 30 14.56 3.65 -13.23
C TRP A 30 15.69 3.25 -12.28
N GLY A 31 15.39 2.38 -11.32
CA GLY A 31 16.35 1.78 -10.41
C GLY A 31 17.19 0.66 -11.04
N GLY A 32 16.98 0.35 -12.33
CA GLY A 32 17.73 -0.65 -13.07
C GLY A 32 17.35 -2.10 -12.73
N PHE A 33 16.17 -2.32 -12.15
CA PHE A 33 15.64 -3.63 -11.76
C PHE A 33 15.03 -4.42 -12.92
N HIS A 34 14.33 -3.71 -13.81
CA HIS A 34 13.81 -4.24 -15.05
C HIS A 34 14.32 -3.40 -16.21
N ASP A 35 14.80 -4.05 -17.26
CA ASP A 35 15.24 -3.37 -18.48
C ASP A 35 14.09 -2.70 -19.24
N TYR A 36 12.85 -3.11 -18.96
CA TYR A 36 11.62 -2.62 -19.60
C TYR A 36 10.39 -2.92 -18.74
N PHE A 37 9.21 -2.52 -19.19
CA PHE A 37 7.96 -2.83 -18.49
C PHE A 37 7.54 -4.29 -18.70
N TRP A 38 7.31 -5.00 -17.60
CA TRP A 38 6.90 -6.41 -17.61
C TRP A 38 5.45 -6.52 -17.14
N PRO A 39 4.48 -6.81 -18.03
CA PRO A 39 3.06 -6.81 -17.66
C PRO A 39 2.73 -7.77 -16.51
N ILE A 40 3.32 -8.97 -16.49
CA ILE A 40 3.07 -9.96 -15.44
C ILE A 40 3.56 -9.46 -14.07
N ALA A 41 4.76 -8.88 -14.04
CA ALA A 41 5.33 -8.31 -12.82
C ALA A 41 4.50 -7.11 -12.34
N TYR A 42 4.07 -6.23 -13.26
CA TYR A 42 3.14 -5.14 -12.97
C TYR A 42 1.82 -5.64 -12.34
N TRP A 43 1.16 -6.63 -12.96
CA TRP A 43 -0.09 -7.17 -12.43
C TRP A 43 0.09 -7.82 -11.05
N TYR A 44 1.21 -8.50 -10.83
CA TYR A 44 1.57 -9.04 -9.53
C TYR A 44 1.71 -7.93 -8.48
N VAL A 45 2.55 -6.93 -8.71
CA VAL A 45 2.77 -5.84 -7.74
C VAL A 45 1.49 -5.03 -7.51
N THR A 46 0.71 -4.73 -8.56
CA THR A 46 -0.60 -4.08 -8.44
C THR A 46 -1.55 -4.88 -7.56
N SER A 47 -1.60 -6.20 -7.69
CA SER A 47 -2.46 -7.06 -6.87
C SER A 47 -2.02 -7.06 -5.40
N VAL A 48 -0.71 -7.11 -5.15
CA VAL A 48 -0.13 -7.03 -3.80
C VAL A 48 -0.45 -5.68 -3.15
N TYR A 49 -0.18 -4.57 -3.83
CA TYR A 49 -0.48 -3.23 -3.30
C TYR A 49 -1.98 -3.02 -3.09
N THR A 50 -2.82 -3.47 -4.02
CA THR A 50 -4.27 -3.42 -3.84
C THR A 50 -4.70 -4.17 -2.58
N THR A 51 -4.14 -5.37 -2.35
CA THR A 51 -4.41 -6.15 -1.14
C THR A 51 -4.01 -5.38 0.12
N PHE A 52 -2.81 -4.79 0.15
CA PHE A 52 -2.39 -3.93 1.25
C PHE A 52 -3.36 -2.75 1.48
N MET A 53 -3.80 -2.07 0.43
CA MET A 53 -4.76 -0.96 0.55
C MET A 53 -6.12 -1.41 1.08
N LEU A 54 -6.56 -2.62 0.72
CA LEU A 54 -7.81 -3.20 1.21
C LEU A 54 -7.74 -3.56 2.70
N LEU A 55 -6.58 -3.98 3.19
CA LEU A 55 -6.36 -4.33 4.59
C LEU A 55 -6.33 -3.13 5.55
N ILE A 56 -6.11 -1.91 5.04
CA ILE A 56 -6.16 -0.72 5.88
C ILE A 56 -7.57 -0.56 6.47
N PRO A 57 -7.75 -0.40 7.79
CA PRO A 57 -9.08 -0.30 8.36
C PRO A 57 -9.80 0.97 7.88
N PRO A 58 -11.04 0.88 7.39
CA PRO A 58 -11.75 2.05 6.85
C PRO A 58 -12.15 3.06 7.93
N TYR A 59 -12.33 2.60 9.17
CA TYR A 59 -12.80 3.42 10.27
C TYR A 59 -11.77 3.34 11.40
N LEU A 60 -10.91 4.36 11.49
CA LEU A 60 -10.05 4.58 12.65
C LEU A 60 -10.30 6.00 13.17
N ASP A 61 -10.29 6.17 14.48
CA ASP A 61 -10.30 7.49 15.11
C ASP A 61 -8.96 8.20 14.93
N LYS A 62 -8.92 9.54 15.05
CA LYS A 62 -7.67 10.32 14.92
C LYS A 62 -6.55 9.79 15.83
N LYS A 63 -6.88 9.39 17.06
CA LYS A 63 -5.92 8.82 18.02
C LYS A 63 -5.39 7.46 17.56
N GLN A 64 -6.25 6.60 17.02
CA GLN A 64 -5.85 5.29 16.48
C GLN A 64 -5.01 5.45 15.21
N ARG A 65 -5.39 6.35 14.30
CA ARG A 65 -4.64 6.66 13.05
C ARG A 65 -3.19 7.04 13.36
N LYS A 66 -2.96 7.87 14.38
CA LYS A 66 -1.61 8.33 14.79
C LYS A 66 -0.67 7.16 15.11
N TRP A 67 -1.17 6.08 15.70
CA TRP A 67 -0.38 4.89 16.03
C TRP A 67 -0.40 3.85 14.91
N PHE A 68 -1.53 3.70 14.23
CA PHE A 68 -1.70 2.74 13.16
C PHE A 68 -0.77 3.03 11.97
N ILE A 69 -0.70 4.29 11.51
CA ILE A 69 0.10 4.66 10.33
C ILE A 69 1.58 4.27 10.47
N PRO A 70 2.31 4.66 11.54
CA PRO A 70 3.72 4.28 11.67
C PRO A 70 3.90 2.77 11.84
N LEU A 71 3.02 2.09 12.60
CA LEU A 71 3.08 0.63 12.75
C LEU A 71 2.84 -0.10 11.42
N TRP A 72 1.87 0.38 10.64
CA TRP A 72 1.55 -0.12 9.30
C TRP A 72 2.74 0.03 8.35
N LEU A 73 3.37 1.21 8.34
CA LEU A 73 4.56 1.46 7.53
C LEU A 73 5.70 0.52 7.90
N ILE A 74 6.05 0.42 9.18
CA ILE A 74 7.12 -0.47 9.64
C ILE A 74 6.82 -1.93 9.26
N ALA A 75 5.59 -2.39 9.49
CA ALA A 75 5.20 -3.76 9.19
C ALA A 75 5.24 -4.07 7.69
N THR A 76 4.73 -3.16 6.85
CA THR A 76 4.70 -3.36 5.38
C THR A 76 6.10 -3.29 4.78
N ILE A 77 6.94 -2.34 5.19
CA ILE A 77 8.33 -2.26 4.75
C ILE A 77 9.12 -3.51 5.17
N ALA A 78 8.97 -3.94 6.42
CA ALA A 78 9.64 -5.14 6.92
C ALA A 78 9.18 -6.40 6.17
N PHE A 79 7.87 -6.57 6.00
CA PHE A 79 7.30 -7.71 5.27
C PHE A 79 7.77 -7.75 3.82
N SER A 80 7.70 -6.64 3.09
CA SER A 80 8.16 -6.55 1.70
C SER A 80 9.65 -6.82 1.59
N SER A 81 10.47 -6.23 2.47
CA SER A 81 11.93 -6.44 2.48
C SER A 81 12.31 -7.89 2.79
N ILE A 82 11.64 -8.54 3.75
CA ILE A 82 11.88 -9.95 4.09
C ILE A 82 11.44 -10.85 2.94
N THR A 83 10.26 -10.62 2.37
CA THR A 83 9.72 -11.42 1.26
C THR A 83 10.65 -11.32 0.05
N GLU A 84 11.06 -10.11 -0.30
CA GLU A 84 11.98 -9.84 -1.41
C GLU A 84 13.37 -10.45 -1.15
N THR A 85 13.92 -10.30 0.05
CA THR A 85 15.21 -10.91 0.40
C THR A 85 15.14 -12.44 0.40
N SER A 86 14.03 -13.01 0.88
CA SER A 86 13.81 -14.45 0.86
C SER A 86 13.61 -14.97 -0.56
N PHE A 87 12.87 -14.24 -1.39
CA PHE A 87 12.69 -14.55 -2.81
C PHE A 87 14.02 -14.48 -3.56
N ARG A 88 14.87 -13.49 -3.27
CA ARG A 88 16.25 -13.44 -3.77
C ARG A 88 17.05 -14.65 -3.35
N LEU A 89 17.03 -15.03 -2.07
CA LEU A 89 17.77 -16.21 -1.60
C LEU A 89 17.27 -17.50 -2.28
N PHE A 90 15.96 -17.61 -2.51
CA PHE A 90 15.36 -18.76 -3.18
C PHE A 90 15.66 -18.79 -4.69
N VAL A 91 15.59 -17.65 -5.37
CA VAL A 91 15.84 -17.51 -6.82
C VAL A 91 17.33 -17.51 -7.16
N LEU A 92 18.22 -17.05 -6.27
CA LEU A 92 19.68 -17.15 -6.43
C LEU A 92 20.19 -18.60 -6.38
N CYS A 93 19.45 -19.52 -5.75
CA CYS A 93 19.70 -20.96 -5.89
C CYS A 93 19.21 -21.52 -7.25
N GLY A 94 18.49 -20.72 -8.05
CA GLY A 94 17.80 -21.12 -9.28
C GLY A 94 18.30 -20.47 -10.57
N TYR A 95 18.41 -19.14 -10.71
CA TYR A 95 18.86 -18.48 -11.96
C TYR A 95 19.29 -17.00 -11.80
N LEU A 96 20.27 -16.62 -12.63
CA LEU A 96 20.95 -15.32 -12.83
C LEU A 96 20.07 -14.20 -13.46
N CYS A 97 18.97 -13.80 -12.83
CA CYS A 97 18.07 -12.79 -13.43
C CYS A 97 17.80 -11.56 -12.55
N TYR A 98 18.66 -11.26 -11.57
CA TYR A 98 18.56 -10.00 -10.82
C TYR A 98 19.74 -9.08 -11.13
N PRO A 99 19.48 -7.80 -11.44
CA PRO A 99 20.50 -6.90 -11.95
C PRO A 99 21.58 -6.59 -10.91
N VAL A 100 22.80 -6.45 -11.44
CA VAL A 100 24.03 -6.18 -10.70
C VAL A 100 23.96 -4.77 -10.11
N GLY A 101 23.67 -4.66 -8.80
CA GLY A 101 23.68 -3.39 -8.07
C GLY A 101 22.66 -3.26 -6.94
N TRP A 102 21.64 -4.13 -6.89
CA TRP A 102 20.60 -4.06 -5.87
C TRP A 102 20.97 -4.84 -4.60
N THR A 103 21.32 -4.13 -3.54
CA THR A 103 21.67 -4.68 -2.22
C THR A 103 20.44 -4.80 -1.31
N VAL A 104 20.58 -5.49 -0.18
CA VAL A 104 19.54 -5.48 0.87
C VAL A 104 19.21 -4.04 1.30
N LEU A 105 20.22 -3.18 1.39
CA LEU A 105 20.02 -1.77 1.77
C LEU A 105 19.21 -0.99 0.73
N THR A 106 19.53 -1.10 -0.56
CA THR A 106 18.77 -0.39 -1.62
C THR A 106 17.33 -0.91 -1.71
N THR A 107 17.12 -2.19 -1.41
CA THR A 107 15.78 -2.81 -1.32
C THR A 107 14.95 -2.21 -0.19
N VAL A 108 15.55 -2.07 1.00
CA VAL A 108 14.89 -1.45 2.15
C VAL A 108 14.54 0.01 1.83
N ILE A 109 15.47 0.78 1.27
CA ILE A 109 15.24 2.19 0.89
C ILE A 109 14.11 2.31 -0.13
N PHE A 110 14.13 1.47 -1.17
CA PHE A 110 13.08 1.42 -2.18
C PHE A 110 11.70 1.17 -1.57
N TYR A 111 11.57 0.17 -0.68
CA TYR A 111 10.30 -0.11 -0.03
C TYR A 111 9.89 0.97 0.97
N ILE A 112 10.82 1.66 1.63
CA ILE A 112 10.49 2.85 2.42
C ILE A 112 9.78 3.88 1.54
N ASP A 113 10.35 4.23 0.38
CA ASP A 113 9.78 5.26 -0.49
C ASP A 113 8.40 4.85 -1.03
N VAL A 114 8.30 3.64 -1.58
CA VAL A 114 7.06 3.11 -2.15
C VAL A 114 5.97 2.97 -1.09
N HIS A 115 6.27 2.41 0.09
CA HIS A 115 5.23 2.24 1.12
C HIS A 115 4.88 3.53 1.86
N CYS A 116 5.80 4.50 1.96
CA CYS A 116 5.47 5.86 2.42
C CYS A 116 4.44 6.51 1.49
N LEU A 117 4.69 6.48 0.17
CA LEU A 117 3.77 7.02 -0.83
C LEU A 117 2.42 6.27 -0.81
N GLY A 118 2.47 4.94 -0.80
CA GLY A 118 1.26 4.11 -0.78
C GLY A 118 0.42 4.32 0.46
N THR A 119 1.06 4.39 1.63
CA THR A 119 0.36 4.68 2.88
C THR A 119 -0.23 6.09 2.86
N PHE A 120 0.50 7.09 2.36
CA PHE A 120 -0.02 8.44 2.19
C PHE A 120 -1.28 8.46 1.32
N ILE A 121 -1.20 7.94 0.09
CA ILE A 121 -2.35 7.85 -0.84
C ILE A 121 -3.49 7.10 -0.17
N ALA A 122 -3.22 5.98 0.48
CA ALA A 122 -4.25 5.24 1.17
C ALA A 122 -4.92 6.09 2.24
N THR A 123 -4.16 6.77 3.10
CA THR A 123 -4.72 7.57 4.21
C THR A 123 -5.61 8.73 3.77
N LEU A 124 -5.53 9.16 2.51
CA LEU A 124 -6.41 10.17 1.94
C LEU A 124 -7.90 9.79 2.00
N HIS A 125 -8.24 8.49 2.04
CA HIS A 125 -9.64 8.08 2.23
C HIS A 125 -10.22 8.55 3.58
N TRP A 126 -9.37 8.75 4.58
CA TRP A 126 -9.73 9.28 5.89
C TRP A 126 -9.79 10.82 5.95
N ASP A 127 -9.39 11.51 4.87
CA ASP A 127 -9.49 12.96 4.78
C ASP A 127 -10.95 13.37 4.51
N PRO A 128 -11.59 14.11 5.44
CA PRO A 128 -12.96 14.56 5.27
C PRO A 128 -13.14 15.51 4.06
N ARG A 129 -12.07 16.19 3.60
CA ARG A 129 -12.09 17.07 2.43
C ARG A 129 -12.21 16.31 1.12
N LEU A 130 -11.70 15.08 1.09
CA LEU A 130 -11.74 14.23 -0.11
C LEU A 130 -13.07 13.48 -0.24
N GLY A 131 -13.98 13.65 0.73
CA GLY A 131 -15.36 13.18 0.63
C GLY A 131 -15.54 11.66 0.51
N VAL A 132 -14.46 10.88 0.63
CA VAL A 132 -14.48 9.41 0.49
C VAL A 132 -15.17 8.78 1.70
N ILE A 133 -14.89 9.29 2.90
CA ILE A 133 -15.62 8.97 4.12
C ILE A 133 -16.36 10.23 4.54
N SER A 134 -17.65 10.29 4.18
CA SER A 134 -18.57 11.33 4.63
C SER A 134 -18.46 11.51 6.15
N SER A 135 -18.27 12.75 6.59
CA SER A 135 -18.28 13.19 7.99
C SER A 135 -19.56 12.84 8.78
N ASN A 136 -20.58 12.28 8.12
CA ASN A 136 -21.85 11.93 8.75
C ASN A 136 -21.83 10.66 9.62
N THR A 137 -20.76 9.86 9.60
CA THR A 137 -20.66 8.71 10.52
C THR A 137 -20.37 9.15 11.96
N LYS A 138 -19.95 10.41 12.18
CA LYS A 138 -19.69 10.95 13.52
C LYS A 138 -20.96 11.21 14.35
N LYS A 139 -22.15 11.13 13.73
CA LYS A 139 -23.42 11.33 14.44
C LYS A 139 -24.02 10.07 15.07
N ILE A 140 -23.50 8.88 14.74
CA ILE A 140 -24.11 7.62 15.17
C ILE A 140 -23.46 7.04 16.44
N SER A 141 -22.32 7.56 16.89
CA SER A 141 -21.75 7.15 18.19
C SER A 141 -22.22 8.03 19.37
N SER A 142 -23.07 9.04 19.12
CA SER A 142 -23.61 9.92 20.16
C SER A 142 -25.13 9.78 20.36
N GLU A 143 -25.81 8.97 19.55
CA GLU A 143 -27.25 8.74 19.64
C GLU A 143 -27.63 7.32 20.10
N ASP A 144 -26.68 6.39 20.23
CA ASP A 144 -26.93 5.07 20.84
C ASP A 144 -26.54 5.06 22.33
N GLY A 145 -26.94 6.11 23.04
CA GLY A 145 -27.17 6.03 24.48
C GLY A 145 -28.37 5.11 24.71
N ILE A 146 -28.14 3.81 24.73
CA ILE A 146 -29.10 2.83 25.24
C ILE A 146 -28.49 2.24 26.50
N ILE A 147 -29.28 2.39 27.57
CA ILE A 147 -29.14 1.89 28.93
C ILE A 147 -28.73 0.41 28.94
#